data_AF-A0A251YX79-F1
#
_entry.id   AF-A0A251YX79-F1
#
_cell.length_a   1.000
_cell.length_b   1.000
_cell.length_c   1.000
_cell.angle_alpha   90.00
_cell.angle_beta   90.00
_cell.angle_gamma   90.00
#
_symmetry.space_group_name_H-M   'P 1'
#
loop_
_entity.id
_entity.type
_entity.pdbx_description
1 polymer ?
#
loop_
_entity_poly.entity_id
_entity_poly.type
_entity_poly.pdbx_seq_one_letter_code
_entity_poly.pdbx_strand_id
1 'polypeptide(L)'
;MTSYSIDPQGVRDVLTTVQKASDDLSTAVSGVSGAHDDVTSGAATCTAVPNALAAFLDAQAAAVTDVTNRISACLFGAATATTDYVQADETMSSDVTQAQTAAVDSASSGDFSWFTSRAGGR
;
A
#
# COMPACT_ATOMS: atom_id res chain seq x y z
N MET A 1 19.27 2.69 -21.09
CA MET A 1 18.56 1.70 -20.24
C MET A 1 17.21 2.33 -19.91
N THR A 2 16.11 1.73 -20.37
CA THR A 2 14.74 2.20 -20.12
C THR A 2 14.44 1.96 -18.64
N SER A 3 14.52 3.02 -17.84
CA SER A 3 14.64 2.98 -16.38
C SER A 3 13.56 2.19 -15.66
N TYR A 4 13.94 1.58 -14.55
CA TYR A 4 13.05 1.19 -13.45
C TYR A 4 12.54 2.47 -12.77
N SER A 5 11.73 3.27 -13.46
CA SER A 5 11.16 4.50 -12.88
C SER A 5 9.80 4.14 -12.34
N ILE A 6 9.72 3.99 -11.02
CA ILE A 6 8.45 4.19 -10.33
C ILE A 6 8.07 5.65 -10.52
N ASP A 7 6.85 5.89 -10.99
CA ASP A 7 6.20 7.20 -10.97
C ASP A 7 5.53 7.35 -9.59
N PRO A 8 6.14 8.07 -8.63
CA PRO A 8 5.61 8.14 -7.28
C PRO A 8 4.27 8.85 -7.28
N GLN A 9 4.04 9.79 -8.21
CA GLN A 9 2.78 10.51 -8.26
C GLN A 9 1.68 9.65 -8.88
N GLY A 10 1.98 8.91 -9.95
CA GLY A 10 1.06 7.92 -10.50
C GLY A 10 0.62 6.87 -9.46
N VAL A 11 1.55 6.39 -8.61
CA VAL A 11 1.19 5.50 -7.50
C VAL A 11 0.28 6.20 -6.50
N ARG A 12 0.59 7.43 -6.08
CA ARG A 12 -0.25 8.18 -5.13
C ARG A 12 -1.66 8.42 -5.65
N ASP A 13 -1.82 8.69 -6.94
CA ASP A 13 -3.13 8.87 -7.57
C ASP A 13 -3.95 7.57 -7.54
N VAL A 14 -3.32 6.43 -7.82
CA VAL A 14 -3.95 5.10 -7.68
C VAL A 14 -4.33 4.84 -6.22
N LEU A 15 -3.43 5.07 -5.26
CA LEU A 15 -3.69 4.86 -3.83
C LEU A 15 -4.83 5.74 -3.33
N THR A 16 -4.92 6.98 -3.81
CA THR A 16 -6.05 7.90 -3.51
C THR A 16 -7.36 7.35 -4.06
N THR A 17 -7.34 6.80 -5.27
CA THR A 17 -8.52 6.18 -5.89
C THR A 17 -8.97 4.93 -5.11
N VAL A 18 -8.03 4.09 -4.68
CA VAL A 18 -8.30 2.91 -3.85
C VAL A 18 -8.87 3.32 -2.50
N GLN A 19 -8.32 4.36 -1.86
CA GLN A 19 -8.85 4.89 -0.60
C GLN A 19 -10.30 5.34 -0.75
N LYS A 20 -10.61 6.11 -1.80
CA LYS A 20 -11.99 6.53 -2.09
C LYS A 20 -12.92 5.34 -2.29
N ALA A 21 -12.51 4.34 -3.07
CA ALA A 21 -13.31 3.13 -3.26
C ALA A 21 -13.51 2.34 -1.96
N SER A 22 -12.53 2.36 -1.04
CA SER A 22 -12.64 1.78 0.29
C SER A 22 -13.64 2.54 1.17
N ASP A 23 -13.66 3.87 1.08
CA ASP A 23 -14.61 4.71 1.81
C ASP A 23 -16.06 4.49 1.29
N ASP A 24 -16.21 4.38 -0.03
CA ASP A 24 -17.48 4.04 -0.68
C ASP A 24 -17.96 2.64 -0.25
N LEU A 25 -17.06 1.65 -0.17
CA LEU A 25 -17.36 0.31 0.34
C LEU A 25 -17.79 0.35 1.81
N SER A 26 -17.08 1.08 2.66
CA SER A 26 -17.42 1.23 4.09
C SER A 26 -18.79 1.88 4.27
N THR A 27 -19.10 2.88 3.44
CA THR A 27 -20.42 3.54 3.41
C THR A 27 -21.51 2.55 2.99
N ALA A 28 -21.27 1.77 1.93
CA ALA A 28 -22.22 0.77 1.46
C ALA A 28 -22.49 -0.30 2.53
N VAL A 29 -21.44 -0.81 3.21
CA VAL A 29 -21.56 -1.78 4.30
C VAL A 29 -22.36 -1.18 5.47
N SER A 30 -22.11 0.08 5.83
CA SER A 30 -22.86 0.76 6.89
C SER A 30 -24.33 0.98 6.52
N GLY A 31 -24.65 1.12 5.24
CA GLY A 31 -26.04 1.19 4.76
C GLY A 31 -26.83 -0.11 4.96
N VAL A 32 -26.15 -1.25 5.06
CA VAL A 32 -26.80 -2.55 5.24
C VAL A 32 -27.49 -2.69 6.59
N SER A 33 -26.92 -2.11 7.66
CA SER A 33 -27.57 -2.12 8.98
C SER A 33 -28.86 -1.29 8.97
N GLY A 34 -28.87 -0.13 8.31
CA GLY A 34 -30.09 0.67 8.16
C GLY A 34 -31.18 -0.08 7.38
N ALA A 35 -30.81 -0.78 6.31
CA ALA A 35 -31.74 -1.63 5.57
C ALA A 35 -32.29 -2.79 6.41
N HIS A 36 -31.48 -3.36 7.31
CA HIS A 36 -31.93 -4.38 8.25
C HIS A 36 -32.94 -3.84 9.27
N ASP A 37 -32.72 -2.62 9.78
CA ASP A 37 -33.65 -1.93 10.67
C ASP A 37 -34.99 -1.64 9.97
N ASP A 38 -34.95 -1.21 8.70
CA ASP A 38 -36.14 -0.98 7.88
C ASP A 38 -36.93 -2.29 7.67
N VAL A 39 -36.25 -3.40 7.35
CA VAL A 39 -36.90 -4.71 7.19
C VAL A 39 -37.50 -5.17 8.52
N THR A 40 -36.79 -4.97 9.63
CA THR A 40 -37.24 -5.38 10.97
C THR A 40 -38.48 -4.60 11.39
N SER A 41 -38.53 -3.29 11.12
CA SER A 41 -39.69 -2.45 11.42
C SER A 41 -40.89 -2.71 10.50
N GLY A 42 -40.66 -3.01 9.22
CA GLY A 42 -41.71 -3.32 8.24
C GLY A 42 -42.29 -4.73 8.36
N ALA A 43 -41.53 -5.70 8.87
CA ALA A 43 -41.93 -7.10 8.97
C ALA A 43 -42.63 -7.47 10.29
N ALA A 44 -43.38 -6.54 10.90
CA ALA A 44 -43.98 -6.70 12.23
C ALA A 44 -44.83 -7.99 12.42
N THR A 45 -45.37 -8.54 11.34
CA THR A 45 -46.19 -9.77 11.35
C THR A 45 -45.44 -11.05 10.98
N CYS A 46 -44.19 -10.96 10.51
CA CYS A 46 -43.37 -12.10 10.10
C CYS A 46 -41.89 -11.90 10.46
N THR A 47 -41.49 -12.37 11.63
CA THR A 47 -40.12 -12.23 12.15
C THR A 47 -39.10 -13.17 11.49
N ALA A 48 -39.55 -14.17 10.71
CA ALA A 48 -38.66 -15.12 10.06
C ALA A 48 -37.71 -14.45 9.04
N VAL A 49 -38.19 -13.43 8.32
CA VAL A 49 -37.41 -12.69 7.32
C VAL A 49 -36.30 -11.84 7.94
N PRO A 50 -36.56 -10.93 8.91
CA PRO A 50 -35.49 -10.15 9.55
C PRO A 50 -34.48 -11.02 10.29
N ASN A 51 -34.90 -12.16 10.86
CA ASN A 51 -33.99 -13.12 11.50
C ASN A 51 -33.07 -13.83 10.49
N ALA A 52 -33.61 -14.27 9.35
CA ALA A 52 -32.80 -14.88 8.30
C ALA A 52 -31.81 -13.88 7.69
N LEU A 53 -32.22 -12.62 7.53
CA LEU A 53 -31.34 -11.54 7.09
C LEU A 53 -30.24 -11.27 8.12
N ALA A 54 -30.57 -11.16 9.40
CA ALA A 54 -29.56 -11.00 10.46
C ALA A 54 -28.51 -12.12 10.44
N ALA A 55 -28.96 -13.37 10.37
CA ALA A 55 -28.05 -14.53 10.31
C ALA A 55 -27.16 -14.51 9.07
N PHE A 56 -27.67 -14.05 7.93
CA PHE A 56 -26.86 -13.86 6.72
C PHE A 56 -25.82 -12.75 6.91
N LEU A 57 -26.20 -11.60 7.48
CA LEU A 57 -25.27 -10.50 7.74
C LEU A 57 -24.16 -10.91 8.70
N ASP A 58 -24.49 -11.63 9.77
CA ASP A 58 -23.52 -12.19 10.71
C ASP A 58 -22.56 -13.16 10.02
N ALA A 59 -23.07 -14.02 9.13
CA ALA A 59 -22.24 -14.94 8.36
C ALA A 59 -21.27 -14.22 7.42
N GLN A 60 -21.68 -13.06 6.88
CA GLN A 60 -20.88 -12.28 5.94
C GLN A 60 -19.92 -11.29 6.62
N ALA A 61 -20.10 -10.99 7.90
CA ALA A 61 -19.28 -10.03 8.64
C ALA A 61 -17.78 -10.35 8.52
N ALA A 62 -17.40 -11.62 8.69
CA ALA A 62 -16.00 -12.05 8.57
C ALA A 62 -15.43 -11.83 7.16
N ALA A 63 -16.22 -12.10 6.12
CA ALA A 63 -15.81 -11.89 4.74
C ALA A 63 -15.61 -10.40 4.43
N VAL A 64 -16.51 -9.54 4.92
CA VAL A 64 -16.39 -8.07 4.76
C VAL A 64 -15.14 -7.56 5.48
N THR A 65 -14.91 -7.98 6.73
CA THR A 65 -13.70 -7.60 7.48
C THR A 65 -12.42 -8.04 6.77
N ASP A 66 -12.38 -9.26 6.25
CA ASP A 66 -11.23 -9.79 5.51
C ASP A 66 -10.95 -8.99 4.22
N VAL A 67 -11.99 -8.60 3.48
CA VAL A 67 -11.85 -7.72 2.31
C VAL A 67 -11.28 -6.36 2.70
N THR A 68 -11.82 -5.71 3.73
CA THR A 68 -11.32 -4.41 4.21
C THR A 68 -9.86 -4.51 4.65
N ASN A 69 -9.49 -5.54 5.40
CA ASN A 69 -8.11 -5.76 5.84
C ASN A 69 -7.15 -5.93 4.66
N ARG A 70 -7.55 -6.67 3.61
CA ARG A 70 -6.73 -6.83 2.39
C ARG A 70 -6.55 -5.53 1.65
N ILE A 71 -7.61 -4.71 1.52
CA ILE A 71 -7.51 -3.39 0.87
C ILE A 71 -6.49 -2.52 1.62
N SER A 72 -6.59 -2.45 2.95
CA SER A 72 -5.63 -1.70 3.77
C SER A 72 -4.20 -2.24 3.63
N ALA A 73 -4.01 -3.56 3.68
CA ALA A 73 -2.70 -4.18 3.53
C ALA A 73 -2.07 -3.87 2.16
N CYS A 74 -2.85 -3.91 1.08
CA CYS A 74 -2.38 -3.55 -0.26
C CYS A 74 -2.02 -2.06 -0.36
N LEU A 75 -2.81 -1.17 0.25
CA LEU A 75 -2.54 0.27 0.29
C LEU A 75 -1.20 0.56 0.98
N PHE A 76 -0.99 -0.01 2.17
CA PHE A 76 0.27 0.14 2.90
C PHE A 76 1.44 -0.50 2.16
N GLY A 77 1.28 -1.72 1.65
CA GLY A 77 2.34 -2.43 0.94
C GLY A 77 2.81 -1.68 -0.31
N ALA A 78 1.88 -1.13 -1.11
CA ALA A 78 2.22 -0.34 -2.28
C ALA A 78 2.91 0.98 -1.90
N ALA A 79 2.43 1.69 -0.88
CA ALA A 79 3.06 2.91 -0.40
C ALA A 79 4.49 2.66 0.11
N THR A 80 4.68 1.63 0.93
CA THR A 80 6.00 1.23 1.45
C THR A 80 6.95 0.86 0.33
N ALA A 81 6.52 0.01 -0.61
CA ALA A 81 7.36 -0.36 -1.74
C ALA A 81 7.80 0.86 -2.56
N THR A 82 6.90 1.81 -2.84
CA THR A 82 7.25 3.05 -3.54
C THR A 82 8.29 3.87 -2.78
N THR A 83 8.16 4.00 -1.46
CA THR A 83 9.16 4.70 -0.64
C THR A 83 10.52 3.98 -0.67
N ASP A 84 10.52 2.66 -0.52
CA ASP A 84 11.74 1.86 -0.51
C ASP A 84 12.51 1.99 -1.83
N TYR A 85 11.80 1.99 -2.96
CA TYR A 85 12.43 2.18 -4.28
C TYR A 85 13.04 3.58 -4.44
N VAL A 86 12.33 4.63 -4.03
CA VAL A 86 12.86 6.00 -4.10
C VAL A 86 14.11 6.14 -3.23
N GLN A 87 14.09 5.60 -2.01
CA GLN A 87 15.23 5.64 -1.11
C GLN A 87 16.42 4.81 -1.64
N ALA A 88 16.15 3.67 -2.25
CA ALA A 88 17.18 2.85 -2.90
C ALA A 88 17.84 3.63 -4.05
N ASP A 89 17.05 4.30 -4.89
CA ASP A 89 17.56 5.13 -6.00
C ASP A 89 18.42 6.29 -5.48
N GLU A 90 18.00 6.99 -4.42
CA GLU A 90 18.78 8.05 -3.79
C GLU A 90 20.12 7.53 -3.24
N THR A 91 20.10 6.36 -2.61
CA THR A 91 21.30 5.71 -2.08
C THR A 91 22.25 5.31 -3.21
N MET A 92 21.73 4.68 -4.27
CA MET A 92 22.52 4.28 -5.43
C MET A 92 23.11 5.49 -6.15
N SER A 93 22.35 6.58 -6.28
CA SER A 93 22.82 7.84 -6.87
C SER A 93 23.97 8.44 -6.06
N SER A 94 23.81 8.53 -4.73
CA SER A 94 24.85 8.99 -3.82
C SER A 94 26.13 8.13 -3.91
N ASP A 95 25.98 6.81 -3.96
CA ASP A 95 27.09 5.88 -4.09
C ASP A 95 27.86 6.06 -5.40
N VAL A 96 27.15 6.29 -6.52
CA VAL A 96 27.76 6.57 -7.82
C VAL A 96 28.52 7.90 -7.79
N THR A 97 27.94 8.95 -7.23
CA THR A 97 28.63 10.25 -7.09
C THR A 97 29.89 10.12 -6.24
N GLN A 98 29.81 9.44 -5.09
CA GLN A 98 30.98 9.19 -4.24
C GLN A 98 32.06 8.38 -4.97
N ALA A 99 31.68 7.36 -5.73
CA ALA A 99 32.63 6.58 -6.53
C ALA A 99 33.32 7.42 -7.61
N GLN A 100 32.59 8.33 -8.26
CA GLN A 100 33.14 9.24 -9.25
C GLN A 100 34.11 10.25 -8.61
N THR A 101 33.76 10.82 -7.45
CA THR A 101 34.66 11.71 -6.70
C THR A 101 35.94 10.97 -6.30
N ALA A 102 35.81 9.78 -5.71
CA ALA A 102 36.96 8.95 -5.34
C ALA A 102 37.83 8.62 -6.55
N ALA A 103 37.25 8.35 -7.72
CA ALA A 103 38.01 8.08 -8.94
C ALA A 103 38.86 9.28 -9.37
N VAL A 104 38.32 10.51 -9.29
CA VAL A 104 39.04 11.75 -9.63
C VAL A 104 40.18 12.01 -8.64
N ASP A 105 39.91 11.82 -7.34
CA ASP A 105 40.91 12.00 -6.28
C ASP A 105 42.04 10.96 -6.40
N SER A 106 41.69 9.69 -6.64
CA SER A 106 42.65 8.61 -6.88
C SER A 106 43.47 8.84 -8.15
N ALA A 107 42.88 9.36 -9.23
CA ALA A 107 43.60 9.66 -10.45
C ALA A 107 44.69 10.74 -10.25
N SER A 108 44.44 11.67 -9.32
CA SER A 108 45.37 12.77 -9.01
C SER A 108 46.41 12.38 -7.96
N SER A 109 46.02 11.56 -6.98
CA SER A 109 46.85 11.22 -5.81
C SER A 109 47.54 9.85 -5.88
N GLY A 110 47.04 8.94 -6.70
CA GLY A 110 47.45 7.53 -6.72
C GLY A 110 46.93 6.70 -5.53
N ASP A 111 46.14 7.28 -4.62
CA ASP A 111 45.55 6.55 -3.49
C ASP A 111 44.22 5.89 -3.88
N PHE A 112 44.16 4.56 -3.80
CA PHE A 112 42.97 3.76 -4.12
C PHE A 112 42.27 3.17 -2.88
N SER A 113 42.61 3.66 -1.67
CA SER A 113 42.10 3.16 -0.38
C SER A 113 40.56 3.13 -0.30
N TRP A 114 39.87 4.11 -0.88
CA TRP A 114 38.41 4.15 -0.93
C TRP A 114 37.81 2.93 -1.65
N PHE A 115 38.38 2.53 -2.79
CA PHE A 115 37.90 1.38 -3.57
C PHE A 115 38.22 0.05 -2.88
N THR A 116 39.43 -0.08 -2.34
CA THR A 116 39.89 -1.34 -1.74
C THR A 116 39.22 -1.65 -0.40
N SER A 117 38.97 -0.62 0.43
CA SER A 117 38.20 -0.77 1.67
C SER A 117 36.76 -1.22 1.40
N ARG A 118 36.14 -0.71 0.33
CA ARG A 118 34.76 -1.07 -0.06
C ARG A 118 34.68 -2.43 -0.75
N ALA A 119 35.71 -2.83 -1.49
CA ALA A 119 35.79 -4.15 -2.12
C ALA A 119 36.08 -5.28 -1.11
N GLY A 120 36.86 -5.00 -0.06
CA GLY A 120 37.21 -5.98 0.98
C GLY A 120 36.12 -6.24 2.03
N GLY A 121 35.00 -5.50 1.98
CA GLY A 121 33.82 -5.72 2.83
C GLY A 121 32.76 -6.65 2.24
N ARG A 122 33.07 -7.33 1.12
CA ARG A 122 32.23 -8.36 0.48
C ARG A 122 32.88 -9.73 0.59
#